data_AF-A0A940ADF0-F1
#
_entry.id   AF-A0A940ADF0-F1
#
_cell.length_a   1.000
_cell.length_b   1.000
_cell.length_c   1.000
_cell.angle_alpha   90.00
_cell.angle_beta   90.00
_cell.angle_gamma   90.00
#
_symmetry.space_group_name_H-M   'P 1'
#
loop_
_entity.id
_entity.type
_entity.pdbx_description
1 polymer ?
#
loop_
_entity_poly.entity_id
_entity_poly.type
_entity_poly.pdbx_seq_one_letter_code
_entity_poly.pdbx_strand_id
1 'polypeptide(L)'
;MKEGFWGNYETGIWFQIDEHERWLRRENNAERLGVPGDVIAKFTHFADRDTLLPFVWRHAPVMRWRCHGESVTFEFYAEDWKKPLEIIQKWCTVFAGDFLFLRMVNFNGMEVRETLWKDWNKQ
;
A
#
# COMPACT_ATOMS: atom_id res chain seq x y z
N MET A 1 9.37 -4.54 -16.11
CA MET A 1 8.76 -3.56 -15.18
C MET A 1 8.64 -4.23 -13.83
N LYS A 2 9.01 -3.57 -12.73
CA LYS A 2 8.65 -4.06 -11.40
C LYS A 2 7.23 -3.56 -11.14
N GLU A 3 6.26 -4.43 -11.43
CA GLU A 3 4.85 -4.10 -11.23
C GLU A 3 4.58 -3.86 -9.74
N GLY A 4 3.74 -2.88 -9.46
CA GLY A 4 3.32 -2.56 -8.10
C GLY A 4 1.92 -1.99 -8.11
N PHE A 5 1.44 -1.66 -6.92
CA PHE A 5 0.13 -1.07 -6.78
C PHE A 5 0.12 0.01 -5.72
N TRP A 6 -0.87 0.89 -5.85
CA TRP A 6 -1.38 1.72 -4.77
C TRP A 6 -2.82 1.31 -4.49
N GLY A 7 -3.16 1.17 -3.21
CA GLY A 7 -4.52 0.91 -2.76
C GLY A 7 -4.95 1.89 -1.67
N ASN A 8 -6.24 2.09 -1.52
CA ASN A 8 -6.83 2.78 -0.39
C ASN A 8 -7.66 1.77 0.40
N TYR A 9 -7.21 1.46 1.61
CA TYR A 9 -7.82 0.39 2.40
C TYR A 9 -9.14 0.83 3.06
N GLU A 10 -9.45 2.12 3.06
CA GLU A 10 -10.74 2.63 3.54
C GLU A 10 -11.84 2.41 2.49
N THR A 11 -11.55 2.72 1.23
CA THR A 11 -12.52 2.61 0.13
C THR A 11 -12.46 1.27 -0.59
N GLY A 12 -11.36 0.52 -0.45
CA GLY A 12 -11.13 -0.76 -1.11
C GLY A 12 -10.67 -0.66 -2.56
N ILE A 13 -10.37 0.54 -3.06
CA ILE A 13 -9.89 0.73 -4.44
C ILE A 13 -8.39 0.46 -4.56
N TRP A 14 -7.92 0.03 -5.73
CA TRP A 14 -6.49 -0.06 -6.05
C TRP A 14 -6.20 0.17 -7.53
N PHE A 15 -4.95 0.55 -7.81
CA PHE A 15 -4.43 0.81 -9.15
C PHE A 15 -3.11 0.08 -9.33
N GLN A 16 -2.96 -0.62 -10.47
CA GLN A 16 -1.66 -1.12 -10.91
C GLN A 16 -0.85 0.04 -11.47
N ILE A 17 0.44 0.10 -11.16
CA ILE A 17 1.30 1.24 -11.47
C ILE A 17 2.66 0.81 -12.00
N ASP A 18 3.34 1.74 -12.66
CA ASP A 18 4.68 1.58 -13.22
C ASP A 18 5.80 1.94 -12.22
N GLU A 19 5.60 2.99 -11.41
CA GLU A 19 6.56 3.45 -10.39
C GLU A 19 5.82 4.14 -9.23
N HIS A 20 6.11 3.76 -7.99
CA HIS A 20 5.29 4.14 -6.83
C HIS A 20 5.23 5.63 -6.53
N GLU A 21 6.36 6.30 -6.44
CA GLU A 21 6.38 7.71 -6.01
C GLU A 21 5.91 8.63 -7.15
N ARG A 22 6.47 8.43 -8.35
CA ARG A 22 6.13 9.21 -9.52
C ARG A 22 4.67 9.06 -9.87
N TRP A 23 4.08 7.86 -9.71
CA TRP A 23 2.65 7.69 -9.95
C TRP A 23 1.80 8.59 -9.05
N LEU A 24 2.09 8.66 -7.74
CA LEU A 24 1.37 9.53 -6.81
C LEU A 24 1.44 11.01 -7.19
N ARG A 25 2.61 11.47 -7.66
CA ARG A 25 2.85 12.88 -8.02
C ARG A 25 2.33 13.26 -9.42
N ARG A 26 1.99 12.29 -10.27
CA ARG A 26 1.50 12.54 -11.63
C ARG A 26 0.01 12.86 -11.60
N GLU A 27 -0.36 13.93 -12.33
CA GLU A 27 -1.74 14.29 -12.61
C GLU A 27 -2.61 14.31 -11.34
N ASN A 28 -3.81 13.71 -11.40
CA ASN A 28 -4.75 13.58 -10.30
C ASN A 28 -4.73 12.19 -9.63
N ASN A 29 -3.63 11.44 -9.76
CA ASN A 29 -3.57 10.07 -9.25
C ASN A 29 -3.75 9.97 -7.73
N ALA A 30 -3.16 10.89 -6.96
CA ALA A 30 -3.36 10.94 -5.51
C ALA A 30 -4.82 11.20 -5.13
N GLU A 31 -5.50 12.10 -5.84
CA GLU A 31 -6.93 12.37 -5.65
C GLU A 31 -7.78 11.14 -6.02
N ARG A 32 -7.47 10.48 -7.14
CA ARG A 32 -8.14 9.24 -7.56
C ARG A 32 -7.92 8.08 -6.57
N LEU A 33 -6.76 8.05 -5.92
CA LEU A 33 -6.47 7.11 -4.83
C LEU A 33 -7.23 7.48 -3.53
N GLY A 34 -7.80 8.67 -3.43
CA GLY A 34 -8.50 9.15 -2.25
C GLY A 34 -7.57 9.73 -1.18
N VAL A 35 -6.40 10.24 -1.57
CA VAL A 35 -5.55 11.05 -0.69
C VAL A 35 -6.27 12.40 -0.44
N PRO A 36 -6.39 12.87 0.81
CA PRO A 36 -7.03 14.15 1.11
C PRO A 36 -6.36 15.34 0.42
N GLY A 37 -7.15 16.32 -0.04
CA GLY A 37 -6.63 17.47 -0.79
C GLY A 37 -5.62 18.33 -0.02
N ASP A 38 -5.76 18.45 1.31
CA ASP A 38 -4.83 19.16 2.18
C ASP A 38 -3.49 18.41 2.36
N VAL A 39 -3.50 17.09 2.19
CA VAL A 39 -2.30 16.25 2.15
C VAL A 39 -1.61 16.40 0.79
N ILE A 40 -2.36 16.36 -0.31
CA ILE A 40 -1.85 16.58 -1.68
C ILE A 40 -1.19 17.95 -1.81
N ALA A 41 -1.81 19.00 -1.27
CA ALA A 41 -1.29 20.36 -1.31
C ALA A 41 0.12 20.51 -0.70
N LYS A 42 0.52 19.58 0.18
CA LYS A 42 1.84 19.57 0.83
C LYS A 42 2.89 18.77 0.05
N PHE A 43 2.54 18.09 -1.05
CA PHE A 43 3.49 17.24 -1.80
C PHE A 43 4.69 18.04 -2.33
N THR A 44 4.49 19.30 -2.67
CA THR A 44 5.55 20.21 -3.16
C THR A 44 6.58 20.56 -2.09
N HIS A 45 6.27 20.35 -0.81
CA HIS A 45 7.20 20.60 0.31
C HIS A 45 8.24 19.48 0.46
N PHE A 46 8.04 18.34 -0.20
CA PHE A 46 8.92 17.18 -0.09
C PHE A 46 9.74 17.03 -1.37
N ALA A 47 11.06 17.16 -1.25
CA ALA A 47 11.99 17.03 -2.37
C ALA A 47 12.29 15.57 -2.75
N ASP A 48 12.10 14.63 -1.81
CA ASP A 48 12.42 13.22 -1.99
C ASP A 48 11.28 12.27 -1.58
N ARG A 49 11.43 11.01 -1.99
CA ARG A 49 10.54 9.90 -1.67
C ARG A 49 10.50 9.59 -0.17
N ASP A 50 11.67 9.64 0.45
CA ASP A 50 11.90 9.11 1.78
C ASP A 50 11.22 9.95 2.85
N THR A 51 10.93 11.22 2.54
CA THR A 51 10.12 12.11 3.37
C THR A 51 8.66 12.17 2.95
N LEU A 52 8.34 12.12 1.64
CA LEU A 52 6.96 12.18 1.16
C LEU A 52 6.14 10.97 1.64
N LEU A 53 6.67 9.76 1.47
CA LEU A 53 5.86 8.55 1.68
C LEU A 53 5.48 8.33 3.15
N PRO A 54 6.38 8.50 4.14
CA PRO A 54 5.99 8.50 5.55
C PRO A 54 4.90 9.52 5.88
N PHE A 55 4.99 10.72 5.29
CA PHE A 55 3.96 11.74 5.45
C PHE A 55 2.61 11.26 4.87
N VAL A 56 2.60 10.76 3.64
CA VAL A 56 1.38 10.26 2.99
C VAL A 56 0.75 9.12 3.79
N TRP A 57 1.52 8.12 4.22
CA TRP A 57 0.97 7.01 5.02
C TRP A 57 0.35 7.51 6.32
N ARG A 58 1.00 8.44 7.03
CA ARG A 58 0.47 8.96 8.30
C ARG A 58 -0.86 9.71 8.14
N HIS A 59 -1.09 10.31 6.98
CA HIS A 59 -2.19 11.25 6.76
C HIS A 59 -3.25 10.80 5.74
N ALA A 60 -3.09 9.64 5.12
CA ALA A 60 -4.04 9.10 4.16
C ALA A 60 -4.18 7.58 4.32
N PRO A 61 -5.39 7.01 4.11
CA PRO A 61 -5.63 5.59 4.31
C PRO A 61 -5.15 4.74 3.12
N VAL A 62 -3.87 4.86 2.77
CA VAL A 62 -3.29 4.27 1.57
C VAL A 62 -2.25 3.20 1.88
N MET A 63 -2.09 2.29 0.94
CA MET A 63 -1.16 1.17 1.01
C MET A 63 -0.40 1.05 -0.29
N ARG A 64 0.92 0.84 -0.17
CA ARG A 64 1.82 0.58 -1.28
C ARG A 64 2.09 -0.91 -1.38
N TRP A 65 1.95 -1.51 -2.56
CA TRP A 65 2.30 -2.93 -2.79
C TRP A 65 3.51 -3.02 -3.70
N ARG A 66 4.57 -3.67 -3.23
CA ARG A 66 5.78 -3.93 -3.99
C ARG A 66 5.83 -5.41 -4.35
N CYS A 67 5.65 -5.73 -5.63
CA CYS A 67 5.73 -7.11 -6.10
C CYS A 67 7.18 -7.49 -6.43
N HIS A 68 7.59 -8.65 -5.93
CA HIS A 68 8.95 -9.17 -5.96
C HIS A 68 8.94 -10.64 -6.44
N GLY A 69 8.35 -10.90 -7.62
CA GLY A 69 8.30 -12.23 -8.24
C GLY A 69 7.48 -13.23 -7.41
N GLU A 70 8.12 -13.82 -6.40
CA GLU A 70 7.58 -14.80 -5.46
C GLU A 70 7.04 -14.21 -4.15
N SER A 71 7.17 -12.90 -3.96
CA SER A 71 6.66 -12.21 -2.77
C SER A 71 6.02 -10.87 -3.09
N VAL A 72 5.19 -10.38 -2.17
CA VAL A 72 4.63 -9.03 -2.20
C VAL A 72 4.80 -8.39 -0.84
N THR A 73 5.29 -7.15 -0.83
CA THR A 73 5.36 -6.32 0.38
C THR A 73 4.25 -5.28 0.36
N PHE A 74 3.39 -5.32 1.37
CA PHE A 74 2.30 -4.37 1.64
C PHE A 74 2.77 -3.38 2.71
N GLU A 75 2.77 -2.09 2.38
CA GLU A 75 3.32 -1.03 3.22
C GLU A 75 2.26 0.06 3.45
N PHE A 76 1.88 0.26 4.71
CA PHE A 76 0.82 1.19 5.10
C PHE A 76 1.06 1.72 6.52
N TYR A 77 0.23 2.66 6.96
CA TYR A 77 0.15 3.09 8.34
C TYR A 77 -1.30 2.95 8.78
N ALA A 78 -1.59 2.18 9.82
CA ALA A 78 -2.94 2.08 10.37
C ALA A 78 -2.93 1.85 11.89
N GLU A 79 -3.92 2.40 12.58
CA GLU A 79 -4.14 2.14 14.01
C GLU A 79 -4.71 0.75 14.26
N ASP A 80 -5.55 0.28 13.34
CA ASP A 80 -6.13 -1.05 13.32
C ASP A 80 -5.76 -1.77 12.02
N TRP A 81 -5.50 -3.08 12.14
CA TRP A 81 -5.12 -3.95 11.03
C TRP A 81 -6.32 -4.39 10.19
N LYS A 82 -7.55 -4.29 10.68
CA LYS A 82 -8.73 -4.87 10.01
C LYS A 82 -8.87 -4.47 8.55
N LYS A 83 -8.99 -3.16 8.24
CA LYS A 83 -9.19 -2.68 6.87
C LYS A 83 -7.99 -2.94 5.95
N PRO A 84 -6.74 -2.72 6.39
CA PRO A 84 -5.56 -3.18 5.64
C PRO A 84 -5.61 -4.67 5.29
N LEU A 85 -5.93 -5.55 6.25
CA LEU A 85 -6.00 -6.99 6.00
C LEU A 85 -7.15 -7.34 5.04
N GLU A 86 -8.30 -6.67 5.12
CA GLU A 86 -9.42 -6.89 4.19
C GLU A 86 -9.03 -6.58 2.73
N ILE A 87 -8.35 -5.46 2.46
CA ILE A 87 -7.93 -5.15 1.08
C ILE A 87 -6.81 -6.09 0.59
N ILE A 88 -5.88 -6.48 1.47
CA ILE A 88 -4.84 -7.46 1.15
C ILE A 88 -5.49 -8.79 0.76
N GLN A 89 -6.46 -9.27 1.55
CA GLN A 89 -7.18 -10.49 1.27
C GLN A 89 -7.90 -10.41 -0.09
N LYS A 90 -8.62 -9.32 -0.36
CA LYS A 90 -9.28 -9.10 -1.66
C LYS A 90 -8.29 -9.14 -2.83
N TRP A 91 -7.13 -8.52 -2.69
CA TRP A 91 -6.11 -8.57 -3.74
C TRP A 91 -5.54 -9.99 -3.91
N CYS A 92 -5.19 -10.67 -2.82
CA CYS A 92 -4.63 -12.02 -2.85
C CYS A 92 -5.60 -13.03 -3.48
N THR A 93 -6.91 -12.90 -3.28
CA THR A 93 -7.90 -13.77 -3.95
C THR A 93 -7.89 -13.68 -5.48
N VAL A 94 -7.37 -12.58 -6.04
CA VAL A 94 -7.32 -12.36 -7.49
C VAL A 94 -5.94 -12.70 -8.06
N PHE A 95 -4.87 -12.41 -7.32
CA PHE A 95 -3.49 -12.42 -7.86
C PHE A 95 -2.54 -13.41 -7.20
N ALA A 96 -2.85 -13.95 -6.00
CA ALA A 96 -1.92 -14.78 -5.26
C ALA A 96 -2.04 -16.27 -5.61
N GLY A 97 -0.90 -16.91 -5.88
CA GLY A 97 -0.78 -18.36 -5.77
C GLY A 97 -0.55 -18.79 -4.31
N ASP A 98 -0.81 -20.05 -3.99
CA ASP A 98 -0.75 -20.62 -2.63
C ASP A 98 0.56 -20.31 -1.88
N PHE A 99 1.68 -20.29 -2.61
CA PHE A 99 3.02 -20.10 -2.07
C PHE A 99 3.54 -18.67 -2.17
N LEU A 100 2.69 -17.71 -2.56
CA LEU A 100 3.08 -16.31 -2.55
C LEU A 100 3.39 -15.88 -1.10
N PHE A 101 4.59 -15.35 -0.90
CA PHE A 101 5.01 -14.82 0.40
C PHE A 101 4.49 -13.39 0.57
N LEU A 102 3.71 -13.18 1.63
CA LEU A 102 3.13 -11.89 1.98
C LEU A 102 3.95 -11.29 3.12
N ARG A 103 4.50 -10.11 2.87
CA ARG A 103 5.12 -9.28 3.90
C ARG A 103 4.27 -8.05 4.13
N MET A 104 3.82 -7.82 5.34
CA MET A 104 2.99 -6.68 5.71
C MET A 104 3.73 -5.81 6.71
N VAL A 105 3.91 -4.54 6.38
CA VAL A 105 4.63 -3.56 7.19
C VAL A 105 3.65 -2.44 7.54
N ASN A 106 3.31 -2.37 8.83
CA ASN A 106 2.56 -1.25 9.38
C ASN A 106 3.54 -0.27 10.01
N PHE A 107 3.70 0.90 9.40
CA PHE A 107 4.58 1.95 9.92
C PHE A 107 4.09 2.56 11.23
N ASN A 108 2.83 2.33 11.60
CA ASN A 108 2.40 2.60 12.97
C ASN A 108 3.03 1.58 13.91
N GLY A 109 3.97 2.02 14.75
CA GLY A 109 4.71 1.14 15.67
C GLY A 109 5.77 0.25 14.99
N MET A 110 5.99 0.38 13.68
CA MET A 110 6.92 -0.44 12.89
C MET A 110 6.65 -1.95 12.99
N GLU A 111 5.36 -2.31 13.13
CA GLU A 111 4.95 -3.71 13.21
C GLU A 111 5.07 -4.41 11.86
N VAL A 112 5.47 -5.68 11.92
CA VAL A 112 5.71 -6.51 10.74
C VAL A 112 5.00 -7.84 10.93
N ARG A 113 4.22 -8.24 9.92
CA ARG A 113 3.59 -9.56 9.85
C ARG A 113 3.96 -10.24 8.54
N GLU A 114 4.19 -11.55 8.61
CA GLU A 114 4.60 -12.35 7.46
C GLU A 114 3.82 -13.65 7.42
N THR A 115 3.46 -14.08 6.22
CA THR A 115 2.76 -15.36 6.02
C THR A 115 2.88 -15.82 4.58
N LEU A 116 2.71 -17.12 4.37
CA LEU A 116 2.30 -17.61 3.05
C LEU A 116 0.80 -17.40 2.88
N TRP A 117 0.37 -17.15 1.64
CA TRP A 117 -1.05 -16.96 1.34
C TRP A 117 -1.90 -18.18 1.75
N LYS A 118 -1.44 -19.41 1.48
CA LYS A 118 -2.13 -20.64 1.90
C LYS A 118 -2.41 -20.76 3.40
N ASP A 119 -1.68 -20.01 4.23
CA ASP A 119 -1.78 -20.06 5.69
C ASP A 119 -2.54 -18.85 6.27
N TRP A 120 -3.11 -17.98 5.40
CA TRP A 120 -3.80 -16.74 5.80
C TRP A 120 -4.88 -16.93 6.86
N ASN A 121 -5.73 -17.96 6.71
CA ASN A 121 -6.83 -18.23 7.64
C ASN A 121 -6.41 -19.01 8.91
N LYS A 122 -5.11 -19.29 9.08
CA LYS A 122 -4.59 -19.98 10.27
C LYS A 122 -4.01 -19.02 11.31
N GLN A 123 -4.04 -17.72 11.03
CA GLN A 123 -3.53 -16.64 11.88
C GLN A 123 -4.61 -16.07 12.80
#